data_AF-A0A917WTC0-F1
#
_entry.id   AF-A0A917WTC0-F1
#
_cell.length_a   1.000
_cell.length_b   1.000
_cell.length_c   1.000
_cell.angle_alpha   90.00
_cell.angle_beta   90.00
_cell.angle_gamma   90.00
#
_symmetry.space_group_name_H-M   'P 1'
#
loop_
_entity.id
_entity.type
_entity.pdbx_description
1 polymer ?
#
loop_
_entity_poly.entity_id
_entity_poly.type
_entity_poly.pdbx_seq_one_letter_code
_entity_poly.pdbx_strand_id
1 'polypeptide(L)' 'MSKYGAGLGLVFGAGLGVIIGAITSINIELAVIVGAGVGLIIGSMIAGIKM' A
#
# COMPACT_ATOMS: atom_id res chain seq x y z
N MET A 1 0.34 7.16 -18.31
CA MET A 1 0.44 6.75 -16.89
C MET A 1 -0.06 5.31 -16.77
N SER A 2 0.82 4.35 -16.49
CA SER A 2 0.40 2.95 -16.31
C SER A 2 -0.41 2.85 -15.02
N LYS A 3 -1.75 2.80 -15.13
CA LYS A 3 -2.69 2.68 -14.00
C LYS A 3 -2.38 1.50 -13.07
N TYR A 4 -1.63 0.53 -13.59
CA TYR A 4 -1.23 -0.68 -12.89
C TYR A 4 -0.21 -0.44 -11.76
N GLY A 5 0.66 0.58 -11.85
CA GLY A 5 1.67 0.83 -10.81
C GLY A 5 1.06 1.27 -9.47
N ALA A 6 0.13 2.21 -9.53
CA ALA A 6 -0.61 2.68 -8.35
C ALA A 6 -1.55 1.58 -7.79
N GLY A 7 -2.24 0.85 -8.67
CA GLY A 7 -3.13 -0.25 -8.28
C GLY A 7 -2.39 -1.39 -7.57
N LEU A 8 -1.25 -1.83 -8.11
CA LEU A 8 -0.41 -2.83 -7.46
C LEU A 8 0.14 -2.32 -6.13
N GLY A 9 0.59 -1.06 -6.08
CA GLY A 9 1.05 -0.42 -4.85
C GLY A 9 -0.01 -0.46 -3.74
N LEU A 10 -1.26 -0.15 -4.06
CA LEU A 10 -2.37 -0.21 -3.11
C LEU A 10 -2.60 -1.64 -2.58
N VAL A 11 -2.65 -2.64 -3.46
CA VAL A 11 -2.91 -4.04 -3.06
C VAL A 11 -1.78 -4.59 -2.18
N PHE A 12 -0.52 -4.37 -2.57
CA PHE A 12 0.63 -4.80 -1.77
C PHE A 12 0.72 -4.06 -0.44
N GLY A 13 0.47 -2.75 -0.44
CA GLY A 13 0.44 -1.94 0.77
C GLY A 13 -0.64 -2.40 1.76
N ALA A 14 -1.85 -2.67 1.28
CA ALA A 14 -2.94 -3.21 2.09
C ALA A 14 -2.59 -4.58 2.68
N GLY A 15 -2.03 -5.49 1.87
CA GLY A 15 -1.60 -6.81 2.30
C GLY A 15 -0.51 -6.76 3.39
N LEU A 16 0.49 -5.88 3.22
CA LEU A 16 1.49 -5.62 4.26
C LEU A 16 0.89 -5.03 5.52
N GLY A 17 -0.10 -4.14 5.38
CA GLY A 17 -0.88 -3.59 6.49
C GLY A 17 -1.56 -4.66 7.33
N VAL A 18 -2.18 -5.66 6.69
CA VAL A 18 -2.76 -6.83 7.40
C VAL A 18 -1.69 -7.59 8.19
N ILE A 19 -0.56 -7.91 7.55
CA ILE A 19 0.53 -8.68 8.18
C ILE A 19 1.08 -7.93 9.39
N ILE A 20 1.37 -6.64 9.25
CA ILE A 20 1.90 -5.81 10.34
C ILE A 20 0.86 -5.70 11.47
N GLY A 21 -0.41 -5.43 11.14
CA GLY A 21 -1.49 -5.35 12.13
C GLY A 21 -1.66 -6.65 12.92
N ALA A 22 -1.59 -7.80 12.24
CA ALA A 22 -1.67 -9.11 12.87
C ALA A 22 -0.47 -9.40 13.79
N ILE A 23 0.75 -9.04 13.40
CA ILE A 23 1.97 -9.26 14.19
C ILE A 23 2.02 -8.33 15.42
N THR A 24 1.59 -7.09 15.24
CA THR A 24 1.71 -6.04 16.28
C THR A 24 0.49 -5.95 17.19
N SER A 25 -0.55 -6.76 16.95
CA SER A 25 -1.84 -6.70 17.67
C SER A 25 -2.51 -5.32 17.63
N ILE A 26 -2.20 -4.52 16.60
CA ILE A 26 -2.85 -3.23 16.33
C ILE A 26 -4.16 -3.50 15.60
N ASN A 27 -5.12 -2.56 15.69
CA ASN A 27 -6.34 -2.62 14.90
C ASN A 27 -6.03 -2.85 13.40
N ILE A 28 -6.49 -4.00 12.88
CA ILE A 28 -6.21 -4.46 11.52
C ILE A 28 -6.79 -3.48 10.48
N GLU A 29 -7.96 -2.91 10.74
CA GLU A 29 -8.60 -1.94 9.84
C GLU A 29 -7.72 -0.71 9.66
N LEU A 30 -7.20 -0.17 10.77
CA LEU A 30 -6.30 0.97 10.74
C LEU A 30 -4.98 0.62 10.04
N ALA A 31 -4.40 -0.54 10.33
CA ALA A 31 -3.15 -0.99 9.71
C ALA A 31 -3.31 -1.19 8.19
N VAL A 32 -4.45 -1.70 7.74
CA VAL A 32 -4.79 -1.85 6.31
C VAL A 32 -4.95 -0.49 5.65
N ILE A 33 -5.65 0.46 6.27
CA ILE A 33 -5.84 1.82 5.72
C ILE A 33 -4.49 2.52 5.55
N VAL A 34 -3.64 2.48 6.60
CA VAL A 34 -2.31 3.08 6.56
C VAL A 34 -1.43 2.37 5.52
N GLY A 35 -1.42 1.04 5.50
CA GLY A 35 -0.65 0.25 4.54
C GLY A 35 -1.07 0.53 3.09
N ALA A 36 -2.38 0.56 2.81
CA ALA A 36 -2.93 0.88 1.49
C ALA A 36 -2.57 2.30 1.05
N GLY A 37 -2.66 3.28 1.96
CA GLY A 37 -2.28 4.67 1.68
C GLY A 37 -0.80 4.81 1.34
N VAL A 38 0.09 4.21 2.14
CA VAL A 38 1.54 4.20 1.89
C VAL A 38 1.86 3.49 0.57
N GLY A 39 1.25 2.33 0.34
CA GLY A 39 1.42 1.55 -0.89
C GLY A 39 0.98 2.31 -2.14
N LEU A 40 -0.13 3.05 -2.07
CA LEU A 40 -0.61 3.90 -3.16
C LEU A 40 0.38 5.04 -3.48
N ILE A 41 0.93 5.69 -2.44
CA ILE A 41 1.93 6.76 -2.60
C ILE A 41 3.17 6.20 -3.30
N ILE A 42 3.73 5.11 -2.80
CA ILE A 42 4.93 4.48 -3.37
C ILE A 42 4.67 3.99 -4.79
N GLY A 43 3.56 3.30 -5.04
CA GLY A 43 3.19 2.83 -6.38
C GLY A 43 3.01 3.95 -7.39
N SER A 44 2.47 5.10 -6.95
CA SER A 44 2.33 6.30 -7.76
C SER A 44 3.66 6.99 -8.03
N MET A 45 4.55 7.07 -7.03
CA MET A 45 5.90 7.59 -7.19
C MET A 45 6.70 6.76 -8.20
N ILE A 46 6.69 5.42 -8.07
CA ILE A 46 7.41 4.53 -9.00
C ILE A 46 6.83 4.64 -10.42
N ALA A 47 5.51 4.76 -10.55
CA ALA A 47 4.87 4.97 -11.85
C ALA A 47 5.19 6.34 -12.47
N GLY A 48 5.43 7.36 -11.64
CA GLY A 48 5.82 8.71 -12.06
C GLY A 48 7.31 8.87 -12.36
N ILE A 49 8.20 8.17 -11.63
CA ILE A 49 9.67 8.16 -11.84
C ILE A 49 10.06 7.56 -13.20
N LYS A 50 9.17 6.80 -13.85
CA LYS A 50 9.40 6.20 -15.18
C LYS A 50 9.10 7.14 -16.36
N MET A 51 8.81 8.42 -16.12
CA MET A 51 8.76 9.49 -17.14
C MET A 51 10.10 10.22 -17.21
#